data_AF-A0A2E8R119-F1
#
_entry.id   AF-A0A2E8R119-F1
#
_cell.length_a   1.000
_cell.length_b   1.000
_cell.length_c   1.000
_cell.angle_alpha   90.00
_cell.angle_beta   90.00
_cell.angle_gamma   90.00
#
_symmetry.space_group_name_H-M   'P 1'
#
loop_
_entity.id
_entity.type
_entity.pdbx_description
1 polymer ?
#
loop_
_entity_poly.entity_id
_entity_poly.type
_entity_poly.pdbx_seq_one_letter_code
_entity_poly.pdbx_strand_id
1 'polypeptide(L)'
;MLKLSDFAGRLLRTDDADSLGKPTHQLAEEAIDASRLDEAKELTRTAHEEFKSLHDLYCDWVWDMLTKIAERFGEAEVGVMLRSTQEKWMMRRTWKAFRNMPVKTQLDLTAEMMRAHRCGPGQEGELTITEDKEKFAIVMDPCGSGGRMRRGDEKDGTPSRLGPPYEFGVTKEAHPWSWGKKDVPYYCTHCAMNEILPIEWGGYPLWVTDYDADASKPCRWLFYKKPESIPEEYWTRVGATKPASFD
;
A
#
# COMPACT_ATOMS: atom_id res chain seq x y z
N MET A 1 -30.51 -1.34 -18.88
CA MET A 1 -29.52 -0.98 -19.93
C MET A 1 -28.41 -0.24 -19.21
N LEU A 2 -27.14 -0.67 -19.34
CA LEU A 2 -26.01 -0.03 -18.67
C LEU A 2 -26.00 1.46 -19.01
N LYS A 3 -26.13 2.32 -18.00
CA LYS A 3 -26.01 3.77 -18.16
C LYS A 3 -24.75 4.20 -17.44
N LEU A 4 -23.75 4.62 -18.21
CA LEU A 4 -22.56 5.23 -17.66
C LEU A 4 -22.65 6.74 -17.84
N SER A 5 -22.42 7.48 -16.77
CA SER A 5 -22.26 8.92 -16.82
C SER A 5 -20.83 9.29 -16.46
N ASP A 6 -20.26 10.25 -17.17
CA ASP A 6 -19.08 10.95 -16.67
C ASP A 6 -19.48 11.71 -15.40
N PHE A 7 -18.88 11.33 -14.27
CA PHE A 7 -19.05 11.99 -13.00
C PHE A 7 -17.67 12.39 -12.49
N ALA A 8 -17.31 13.66 -12.65
CA ALA A 8 -16.02 14.19 -12.23
C ALA A 8 -14.81 13.40 -12.79
N GLY A 9 -14.87 12.99 -14.06
CA GLY A 9 -13.76 12.29 -14.74
C GLY A 9 -13.73 10.77 -14.54
N ARG A 10 -14.73 10.18 -13.87
CA ARG A 10 -14.89 8.73 -13.75
C ARG A 10 -16.22 8.23 -14.33
N LEU A 11 -16.21 6.95 -14.74
CA LEU A 11 -17.43 6.25 -15.15
C LEU A 11 -18.27 5.91 -13.92
N LEU A 12 -19.37 6.62 -13.72
CA LEU A 12 -20.37 6.29 -12.72
C LEU A 12 -21.45 5.40 -13.33
N ARG A 13 -21.70 4.26 -12.68
CA ARG A 13 -22.81 3.38 -13.01
C ARG A 13 -24.12 4.00 -12.52
N THR A 14 -25.05 4.24 -13.45
CA THR A 14 -26.35 4.90 -13.23
C THR A 14 -27.51 4.00 -13.64
N ASP A 15 -27.44 2.75 -13.18
CA ASP A 15 -28.43 1.73 -13.49
C ASP A 15 -29.81 2.02 -12.89
N ASP A 16 -30.81 1.27 -13.36
CA ASP A 16 -32.13 1.23 -12.74
C ASP A 16 -32.05 0.51 -11.37
N ALA A 17 -33.02 0.77 -10.48
CA ALA A 17 -32.94 0.37 -9.07
C ALA A 17 -32.86 -1.15 -8.83
N ASP A 18 -33.39 -1.94 -9.75
CA ASP A 18 -33.39 -3.41 -9.73
C ASP A 18 -32.00 -4.01 -10.03
N SER A 19 -31.18 -3.33 -10.84
CA SER A 19 -29.80 -3.77 -11.14
C SER A 19 -28.72 -3.04 -10.33
N LEU A 20 -29.01 -1.87 -9.76
CA LEU A 20 -28.04 -1.07 -9.01
C LEU A 20 -27.41 -1.81 -7.82
N GLY A 21 -28.14 -2.72 -7.18
CA GLY A 21 -27.63 -3.51 -6.05
C GLY A 21 -26.65 -4.61 -6.43
N LYS A 22 -26.51 -4.93 -7.72
CA LYS A 22 -25.66 -6.02 -8.19
C LYS A 22 -24.21 -5.59 -8.40
N PRO A 23 -23.20 -6.33 -7.92
CA PRO A 23 -21.80 -5.97 -8.16
C PRO A 23 -21.43 -5.95 -9.65
N THR A 24 -20.63 -4.98 -10.07
CA THR A 24 -20.27 -4.77 -11.48
C THR A 24 -19.53 -5.95 -12.11
N HIS A 25 -18.70 -6.67 -11.35
CA HIS A 25 -18.02 -7.88 -11.87
C HIS A 25 -19.01 -8.98 -12.25
N GLN A 26 -20.12 -9.15 -11.51
CA GLN A 26 -21.14 -10.13 -11.85
C GLN A 26 -21.92 -9.75 -13.11
N LEU A 27 -22.16 -8.45 -13.32
CA LEU A 27 -22.71 -7.98 -14.60
C LEU A 27 -21.76 -8.26 -15.76
N ALA A 28 -20.44 -8.13 -15.54
CA ALA A 28 -19.44 -8.46 -16.55
C ALA A 28 -19.47 -9.96 -16.90
N GLU A 29 -19.58 -10.83 -15.90
CA GLU A 29 -19.76 -12.28 -16.09
C GLU A 29 -21.01 -12.60 -16.91
N GLU A 30 -22.16 -11.99 -16.59
CA GLU A 30 -23.39 -12.18 -17.37
C GLU A 30 -23.31 -11.66 -18.80
N ALA A 31 -22.57 -10.57 -19.02
CA ALA A 31 -22.30 -10.07 -20.36
C ALA A 31 -21.42 -11.05 -21.14
N ILE A 32 -20.43 -11.70 -20.49
CA ILE A 32 -19.60 -12.75 -21.09
C ILE A 32 -20.47 -13.96 -21.48
N ASP A 33 -21.27 -14.48 -20.55
CA ASP A 33 -22.12 -15.66 -20.77
C ASP A 33 -23.13 -15.46 -21.91
N ALA A 34 -23.59 -14.22 -22.08
CA ALA A 34 -24.48 -13.84 -23.17
C ALA A 34 -23.77 -13.31 -24.43
N SER A 35 -22.44 -13.46 -24.52
CA SER A 35 -21.61 -13.04 -25.66
C SER A 35 -21.66 -11.53 -25.97
N ARG A 36 -22.01 -10.70 -24.99
CA ARG A 36 -21.97 -9.22 -25.05
C ARG A 36 -20.58 -8.72 -24.63
N LEU A 37 -19.57 -9.08 -25.43
CA LEU A 37 -18.16 -8.93 -25.04
C LEU A 37 -17.69 -7.48 -24.89
N ASP A 38 -18.25 -6.53 -25.65
CA ASP A 38 -17.88 -5.12 -25.51
C ASP A 38 -18.43 -4.52 -24.21
N GLU A 39 -19.66 -4.88 -23.84
CA GLU A 39 -20.27 -4.54 -22.54
C GLU A 39 -19.47 -5.16 -21.39
N ALA A 40 -19.07 -6.43 -21.52
CA ALA A 40 -18.24 -7.09 -20.50
C ALA A 40 -16.91 -6.35 -20.26
N LYS A 41 -16.22 -5.93 -21.33
CA LYS A 41 -14.97 -5.15 -21.22
C LYS A 41 -15.20 -3.81 -20.54
N GLU A 42 -16.31 -3.14 -20.83
CA GLU A 42 -16.67 -1.87 -20.21
C GLU A 42 -16.96 -2.06 -18.72
N LEU A 43 -17.76 -3.06 -18.36
CA LEU A 43 -18.07 -3.41 -16.98
C LEU A 43 -16.83 -3.81 -16.17
N THR A 44 -15.87 -4.52 -16.75
CA THR A 44 -14.59 -4.82 -16.07
C THR A 44 -13.82 -3.53 -15.73
N ARG A 45 -13.75 -2.56 -16.66
CA ARG A 45 -13.11 -1.26 -16.39
C ARG A 45 -13.88 -0.46 -15.34
N THR A 46 -15.21 -0.44 -15.43
CA THR A 46 -16.06 0.24 -14.44
C THR A 46 -15.90 -0.36 -13.04
N ALA A 47 -15.89 -1.69 -12.92
CA ALA A 47 -15.70 -2.38 -11.64
C ALA A 47 -14.36 -2.01 -10.99
N HIS A 48 -13.31 -1.89 -11.80
CA HIS A 48 -12.01 -1.42 -11.32
C HIS A 48 -12.11 0.02 -10.83
N GLU A 49 -12.63 0.96 -11.62
CA GLU A 49 -12.76 2.38 -11.23
C GLU A 49 -13.65 2.61 -10.00
N GLU A 50 -14.72 1.84 -9.82
CA GLU A 50 -15.64 1.95 -8.68
C GLU A 50 -14.92 1.78 -7.33
N PHE A 51 -13.92 0.89 -7.27
CA PHE A 51 -13.16 0.64 -6.05
C PHE A 51 -12.23 1.81 -5.67
N LYS A 52 -11.76 2.60 -6.65
CA LYS A 52 -10.76 3.65 -6.45
C LYS A 52 -11.18 4.65 -5.38
N SER A 53 -12.39 5.20 -5.49
CA SER A 53 -12.84 6.26 -4.59
C SER A 53 -12.87 5.81 -3.12
N LEU A 54 -13.27 4.56 -2.87
CA LEU A 54 -13.29 4.01 -1.52
C LEU A 54 -11.86 3.77 -1.00
N HIS A 55 -11.02 3.18 -1.83
CA HIS A 55 -9.61 2.92 -1.53
C HIS A 55 -8.86 4.21 -1.16
N ASP A 56 -8.96 5.23 -2.00
CA ASP A 56 -8.23 6.48 -1.83
C ASP A 56 -8.73 7.27 -0.62
N LEU A 57 -10.05 7.26 -0.40
CA LEU A 57 -10.67 7.85 0.78
C LEU A 57 -10.07 7.27 2.06
N TYR A 58 -9.94 5.94 2.16
CA TYR A 58 -9.36 5.32 3.35
C TYR A 58 -7.87 5.64 3.51
N CYS A 59 -7.11 5.69 2.42
CA CYS A 59 -5.70 6.06 2.48
C CYS A 59 -5.52 7.50 2.99
N ASP A 60 -6.26 8.45 2.40
CA ASP A 60 -6.23 9.87 2.75
C ASP A 60 -6.72 10.06 4.20
N TRP A 61 -7.80 9.37 4.59
CA TRP A 61 -8.35 9.44 5.95
C TRP A 61 -7.37 8.91 7.01
N VAL A 62 -6.67 7.80 6.74
CA VAL A 62 -5.65 7.28 7.65
C VAL A 62 -4.51 8.28 7.83
N TRP A 63 -4.04 8.93 6.77
CA TRP A 63 -2.98 9.93 6.91
C TRP A 63 -3.45 11.15 7.71
N ASP A 64 -4.65 11.66 7.43
CA ASP A 64 -5.23 12.75 8.22
C ASP A 64 -5.37 12.35 9.71
N MET A 65 -5.87 11.15 10.01
CA MET A 65 -5.98 10.64 11.38
C MET A 65 -4.62 10.62 12.10
N LEU A 66 -3.56 10.12 11.45
CA LEU A 66 -2.22 10.10 12.03
C LEU A 66 -1.68 11.53 12.23
N THR A 67 -2.01 12.45 11.32
CA THR A 67 -1.71 13.88 11.47
C THR A 67 -2.38 14.45 12.71
N LYS A 68 -3.67 14.17 12.92
CA LYS A 68 -4.42 14.64 14.09
C LYS A 68 -3.97 14.00 15.40
N ILE A 69 -3.50 12.75 15.34
CA ILE A 69 -2.86 12.10 16.48
C ILE A 69 -1.58 12.86 16.86
N ALA A 70 -0.70 13.15 15.89
CA ALA A 70 0.54 13.88 16.15
C ALA A 70 0.29 15.29 16.71
N GLU A 71 -0.67 16.03 16.13
CA GLU A 71 -1.03 17.39 16.58
C GLU A 71 -1.57 17.40 18.02
N ARG A 72 -2.38 16.40 18.37
CA ARG A 72 -3.10 16.39 19.65
C ARG A 72 -2.34 15.73 20.80
N PHE A 73 -1.55 14.70 20.49
CA PHE A 73 -0.91 13.85 21.49
C PHE A 73 0.62 13.82 21.37
N GLY A 74 1.18 14.50 20.36
CA GLY A 74 2.61 14.48 20.05
C GLY A 74 2.97 13.40 19.03
N GLU A 75 4.00 13.64 18.23
CA GLU A 75 4.35 12.76 17.11
C GLU A 75 4.77 11.34 17.53
N ALA A 76 5.31 11.17 18.74
CA ALA A 76 5.67 9.85 19.26
C ALA A 76 4.45 8.92 19.35
N GLU A 77 3.26 9.47 19.57
CA GLU A 77 2.01 8.71 19.64
C GLU A 77 1.63 8.08 18.30
N VAL A 78 2.11 8.63 17.17
CA VAL A 78 1.94 8.02 15.84
C VAL A 78 2.58 6.63 15.82
N GLY A 79 3.81 6.50 16.32
CA GLY A 79 4.51 5.22 16.41
C GLY A 79 3.80 4.22 17.33
N VAL A 80 3.27 4.69 18.47
CA VAL A 80 2.49 3.87 19.42
C VAL A 80 1.23 3.33 18.75
N MET A 81 0.49 4.20 18.05
CA MET A 81 -0.77 3.84 17.39
C MET A 81 -0.56 2.90 16.21
N LEU A 82 0.45 3.13 15.37
CA LEU A 82 0.79 2.23 14.26
C LEU A 82 1.14 0.82 14.76
N ARG A 83 1.98 0.73 15.81
CA ARG A 83 2.28 -0.55 16.45
C ARG A 83 1.01 -1.25 16.96
N SER A 84 0.22 -0.56 17.78
CA SER A 84 -0.98 -1.13 18.42
C SER A 84 -2.01 -1.62 17.40
N THR A 85 -2.18 -0.87 16.32
CA THR A 85 -3.13 -1.20 15.25
C THR A 85 -2.61 -2.31 14.34
N GLN A 86 -1.31 -2.42 14.06
CA GLN A 86 -0.80 -3.48 13.19
C GLN A 86 -0.50 -4.79 13.93
N GLU A 87 -0.13 -4.74 15.21
CA GLU A 87 0.38 -5.92 15.93
C GLU A 87 -0.67 -7.02 16.12
N LYS A 88 -1.94 -6.69 16.39
CA LYS A 88 -2.93 -7.69 16.87
C LYS A 88 -3.71 -8.36 15.76
N TRP A 89 -4.40 -7.56 14.94
CA TRP A 89 -5.38 -8.08 13.98
C TRP A 89 -4.79 -8.28 12.58
N MET A 90 -3.88 -7.39 12.17
CA MET A 90 -3.27 -7.43 10.85
C MET A 90 -2.11 -8.42 10.84
N MET A 91 -1.06 -8.16 11.60
CA MET A 91 0.20 -8.87 11.45
C MET A 91 0.22 -10.17 12.26
N ARG A 92 -0.15 -10.23 13.55
CA ARG A 92 -0.03 -11.49 14.32
C ARG A 92 -0.88 -12.65 13.79
N ARG A 93 -2.05 -12.36 13.18
CA ARG A 93 -2.91 -13.38 12.55
C ARG A 93 -2.30 -13.92 11.26
N THR A 94 -1.77 -13.05 10.42
CA THR A 94 -1.28 -13.40 9.07
C THR A 94 0.20 -13.82 9.09
N TRP A 95 1.00 -13.29 10.01
CA TRP A 95 2.44 -13.45 10.12
C TRP A 95 2.88 -14.91 10.27
N LYS A 96 2.18 -15.71 11.09
CA LYS A 96 2.53 -17.13 11.25
C LYS A 96 2.39 -17.90 9.94
N ALA A 97 1.39 -17.57 9.12
CA ALA A 97 1.22 -18.18 7.82
C ALA A 97 2.30 -17.66 6.85
N PHE A 98 2.49 -16.35 6.78
CA PHE A 98 3.47 -15.70 5.92
C PHE A 98 4.89 -16.21 6.14
N ARG A 99 5.35 -16.30 7.40
CA ARG A 99 6.71 -16.72 7.74
C ARG A 99 7.05 -18.13 7.21
N ASN A 100 6.08 -19.04 7.24
CA ASN A 100 6.29 -20.42 6.85
C ASN A 100 6.14 -20.64 5.33
N MET A 101 5.73 -19.62 4.57
CA MET A 101 5.64 -19.69 3.12
C MET A 101 7.02 -19.54 2.48
N PRO A 102 7.29 -20.24 1.36
CA PRO A 102 8.44 -19.92 0.51
C PRO A 102 8.43 -18.44 0.14
N VAL A 103 9.60 -17.80 0.08
CA VAL A 103 9.73 -16.36 -0.23
C VAL A 103 9.02 -15.99 -1.53
N LYS A 104 9.04 -16.87 -2.54
CA LYS A 104 8.32 -16.64 -3.80
C LYS A 104 6.79 -16.58 -3.62
N THR A 105 6.22 -17.39 -2.73
CA THR A 105 4.80 -17.34 -2.41
C THR A 105 4.44 -16.08 -1.64
N GLN A 106 5.32 -15.62 -0.73
CA GLN A 106 5.16 -14.32 -0.06
C GLN A 106 5.14 -13.17 -1.08
N LEU A 107 6.06 -13.22 -2.07
CA LEU A 107 6.10 -12.26 -3.17
C LEU A 107 4.80 -12.28 -3.98
N ASP A 108 4.32 -13.46 -4.38
CA ASP A 108 3.11 -13.59 -5.21
C ASP A 108 1.86 -13.05 -4.52
N LEU A 109 1.66 -13.39 -3.25
CA LEU A 109 0.56 -12.89 -2.44
C LEU A 109 0.66 -11.38 -2.22
N THR A 110 1.87 -10.88 -1.99
CA THR A 110 2.07 -9.44 -1.80
C THR A 110 1.87 -8.67 -3.10
N ALA A 111 2.30 -9.22 -4.24
CA ALA A 111 2.07 -8.64 -5.55
C ALA A 111 0.57 -8.63 -5.90
N GLU A 112 -0.18 -9.66 -5.54
CA GLU A 112 -1.66 -9.67 -5.65
C GLU A 112 -2.29 -8.53 -4.86
N MET A 113 -1.91 -8.39 -3.59
CA MET A 113 -2.37 -7.28 -2.76
C MET A 113 -2.02 -5.92 -3.38
N MET A 114 -0.80 -5.74 -3.90
CA MET A 114 -0.37 -4.48 -4.50
C MET A 114 -1.04 -4.17 -5.85
N ARG A 115 -1.43 -5.19 -6.63
CA ARG A 115 -2.30 -4.97 -7.81
C ARG A 115 -3.65 -4.40 -7.38
N ALA A 116 -4.27 -4.97 -6.35
CA ALA A 116 -5.51 -4.44 -5.78
C ALA A 116 -5.31 -3.08 -5.10
N HIS A 117 -4.10 -2.78 -4.62
CA HIS A 117 -3.72 -1.50 -4.02
C HIS A 117 -3.46 -0.39 -5.07
N ARG A 118 -3.79 -0.61 -6.34
CA ARG A 118 -3.77 0.41 -7.41
C ARG A 118 -2.43 1.13 -7.57
N CYS A 119 -1.33 0.39 -7.46
CA CYS A 119 0.00 0.91 -7.79
C CYS A 119 0.11 1.35 -9.26
N GLY A 120 1.17 2.11 -9.56
CA GLY A 120 1.47 2.56 -10.92
C GLY A 120 0.87 3.91 -11.28
N PRO A 121 1.35 4.55 -12.35
CA PRO A 121 0.91 5.89 -12.75
C PRO A 121 -0.53 5.89 -13.29
N GLY A 122 -0.96 4.80 -13.93
CA GLY A 122 -2.36 4.60 -14.35
C GLY A 122 -3.29 4.24 -13.19
N GLN A 123 -2.72 3.85 -12.05
CA GLN A 123 -3.44 3.31 -10.90
C GLN A 123 -4.28 2.08 -11.28
N GLU A 124 -3.75 1.27 -12.19
CA GLU A 124 -4.36 0.02 -12.66
C GLU A 124 -3.80 -1.20 -11.92
N GLY A 125 -2.92 -0.96 -10.94
CA GLY A 125 -2.24 -2.02 -10.20
C GLY A 125 -0.95 -2.46 -10.86
N GLU A 126 -0.34 -1.64 -11.71
CA GLU A 126 0.92 -1.98 -12.36
C GLU A 126 2.07 -2.06 -11.37
N LEU A 127 2.86 -3.13 -11.48
CA LEU A 127 4.03 -3.39 -10.67
C LEU A 127 5.17 -3.80 -11.57
N THR A 128 6.39 -3.35 -11.24
CA THR A 128 7.60 -3.97 -11.79
C THR A 128 8.14 -4.95 -10.78
N ILE A 129 8.28 -6.22 -11.16
CA ILE A 129 8.94 -7.24 -10.35
C ILE A 129 10.33 -7.49 -10.90
N THR A 130 11.35 -7.37 -10.07
CA THR A 130 12.73 -7.77 -10.42
C THR A 130 13.21 -8.90 -9.52
N GLU A 131 14.17 -9.68 -10.03
CA GLU A 131 14.79 -10.77 -9.30
C GLU A 131 16.30 -10.74 -9.56
N ASP A 132 17.09 -10.92 -8.51
CA ASP A 132 18.51 -11.23 -8.58
C ASP A 132 18.82 -12.50 -7.76
N LYS A 133 20.11 -12.81 -7.57
CA LYS A 133 20.53 -14.01 -6.83
C LYS A 133 20.13 -13.98 -5.35
N GLU A 134 20.00 -12.81 -4.76
CA GLU A 134 19.77 -12.60 -3.33
C GLU A 134 18.31 -12.34 -3.00
N LYS A 135 17.56 -11.67 -3.88
CA LYS A 135 16.23 -11.13 -3.55
C LYS A 135 15.31 -10.97 -4.76
N PHE A 136 14.03 -10.84 -4.45
CA PHE A 136 13.02 -10.27 -5.33
C PHE A 136 12.74 -8.82 -4.90
N ALA A 137 12.30 -7.97 -5.82
CA ALA A 137 11.79 -6.64 -5.51
C ALA A 137 10.44 -6.40 -6.17
N ILE A 138 9.47 -5.91 -5.38
CA ILE A 138 8.27 -5.26 -5.91
C ILE A 138 8.58 -3.77 -5.99
N VAL A 139 8.67 -3.23 -7.20
CA VAL A 139 8.90 -1.80 -7.46
C VAL A 139 7.56 -1.16 -7.80
N MET A 140 7.17 -0.17 -6.98
CA MET A 140 5.89 0.52 -7.05
C MET A 140 6.14 1.99 -7.40
N ASP A 141 5.67 2.41 -8.58
CA ASP A 141 5.94 3.75 -9.13
C ASP A 141 4.68 4.50 -9.58
N PRO A 142 3.98 5.21 -8.68
CA PRO A 142 4.12 5.16 -7.22
C PRO A 142 3.49 3.90 -6.59
N CYS A 143 3.69 3.69 -5.28
CA CYS A 143 2.74 2.87 -4.54
C CYS A 143 1.39 3.57 -4.46
N GLY A 144 0.28 2.82 -4.55
CA GLY A 144 -1.05 3.40 -4.74
C GLY A 144 -1.60 4.15 -3.52
N SER A 145 -0.86 4.19 -2.41
CA SER A 145 -1.19 4.97 -1.22
C SER A 145 -0.16 6.08 -0.97
N GLY A 146 0.83 5.84 -0.10
CA GLY A 146 1.77 6.88 0.35
C GLY A 146 2.49 7.60 -0.78
N GLY A 147 2.92 6.85 -1.80
CA GLY A 147 3.56 7.36 -3.01
C GLY A 147 2.62 8.21 -3.86
N ARG A 148 1.40 7.74 -4.11
CA ARG A 148 0.34 8.51 -4.78
C ARG A 148 0.06 9.80 -4.03
N MET A 149 -0.25 9.71 -2.73
CA MET A 149 -0.66 10.85 -1.92
C MET A 149 0.44 11.93 -1.81
N ARG A 150 1.71 11.54 -1.64
CA ARG A 150 2.81 12.52 -1.54
C ARG A 150 3.19 13.17 -2.87
N ARG A 151 2.95 12.51 -4.01
CA ARG A 151 3.15 13.10 -5.35
C ARG A 151 1.98 14.02 -5.73
N GLY A 152 0.78 13.66 -5.30
CA GLY A 152 -0.46 14.14 -5.90
C GLY A 152 -1.04 13.09 -6.84
N ASP A 153 -2.32 13.22 -7.13
CA ASP A 153 -3.05 12.29 -8.00
C ASP A 153 -3.36 12.98 -9.32
N GLU A 154 -2.57 12.70 -10.35
CA GLU A 154 -2.78 13.24 -11.70
C GLU A 154 -4.09 12.76 -12.32
N LYS A 155 -4.51 11.52 -12.03
CA LYS A 155 -5.75 10.92 -12.58
C LYS A 155 -6.98 11.65 -12.06
N ASP A 156 -6.98 12.00 -10.77
CA ASP A 156 -8.07 12.74 -10.14
C ASP A 156 -7.86 14.27 -10.13
N GLY A 157 -6.73 14.75 -10.65
CA GLY A 157 -6.37 16.17 -10.65
C GLY A 157 -6.20 16.77 -9.25
N THR A 158 -5.81 15.98 -8.24
CA THR A 158 -5.63 16.46 -6.86
C THR A 158 -4.16 16.70 -6.51
N PRO A 159 -3.83 17.77 -5.76
CA PRO A 159 -2.45 18.05 -5.40
C PRO A 159 -1.89 17.04 -4.39
N SER A 160 -0.59 17.15 -4.12
CA SER A 160 0.06 16.44 -3.02
C SER A 160 -0.65 16.70 -1.70
N ARG A 161 -0.80 15.65 -0.89
CA ARG A 161 -1.37 15.73 0.46
C ARG A 161 -0.46 16.48 1.43
N LEU A 162 0.79 16.73 1.07
CA LEU A 162 1.75 17.51 1.87
C LEU A 162 1.49 19.02 1.82
N GLY A 163 0.75 19.51 0.82
CA GLY A 163 0.46 20.93 0.64
C GLY A 163 -1.04 21.25 0.75
N PRO A 164 -1.41 22.53 0.57
CA PRO A 164 -2.82 22.94 0.56
C PRO A 164 -3.63 22.17 -0.50
N PRO A 165 -4.90 21.80 -0.20
CA PRO A 165 -5.66 22.13 1.01
C PRO A 165 -5.52 21.09 2.15
N TYR A 166 -4.66 20.08 2.01
CA TYR A 166 -4.61 18.93 2.91
C TYR A 166 -3.64 19.10 4.08
N GLU A 167 -2.40 19.51 3.78
CA GLU A 167 -1.35 19.78 4.76
C GLU A 167 -1.10 18.63 5.75
N PHE A 168 -1.15 17.38 5.27
CA PHE A 168 -0.96 16.19 6.10
C PHE A 168 0.48 16.10 6.65
N GLY A 169 0.57 15.58 7.87
CA GLY A 169 1.78 15.61 8.69
C GLY A 169 2.87 14.64 8.25
N VAL A 170 4.10 15.04 8.56
CA VAL A 170 5.33 14.25 8.41
C VAL A 170 6.07 14.23 9.74
N THR A 171 6.94 13.23 9.94
CA THR A 171 7.82 13.17 11.11
C THR A 171 8.68 14.42 11.23
N LYS A 172 8.77 14.97 12.43
CA LYS A 172 9.60 16.14 12.77
C LYS A 172 10.97 15.69 13.25
N GLU A 173 11.04 14.57 13.96
CA GLU A 173 12.30 13.95 14.38
C GLU A 173 12.54 12.60 13.69
N ALA A 174 13.78 12.11 13.85
CA ALA A 174 14.18 10.79 13.38
C ALA A 174 13.78 9.73 14.42
N HIS A 175 12.98 8.76 14.00
CA HIS A 175 12.50 7.68 14.88
C HIS A 175 12.81 6.31 14.29
N PRO A 176 12.99 5.25 15.12
CA PRO A 176 13.05 3.87 14.62
C PRO A 176 11.85 3.50 13.75
N TRP A 177 10.65 3.99 14.10
CA TRP A 177 9.42 3.79 13.33
C TRP A 177 9.31 4.66 12.07
N SER A 178 10.34 5.45 11.76
CA SER A 178 10.49 6.20 10.51
C SER A 178 11.83 5.94 9.83
N TRP A 179 12.41 4.75 10.06
CA TRP A 179 13.73 4.34 9.53
C TRP A 179 14.89 5.28 9.94
N GLY A 180 14.77 5.95 11.08
CA GLY A 180 15.72 6.96 11.54
C GLY A 180 15.70 8.24 10.71
N LYS A 181 14.58 8.55 10.02
CA LYS A 181 14.45 9.71 9.14
C LYS A 181 13.39 10.69 9.63
N LYS A 182 13.69 11.97 9.48
CA LYS A 182 12.72 13.07 9.53
C LYS A 182 12.02 13.23 8.17
N ASP A 183 10.96 14.04 8.13
CA ASP A 183 10.22 14.40 6.93
C ASP A 183 9.60 13.19 6.20
N VAL A 184 9.35 12.10 6.93
CA VAL A 184 8.65 10.93 6.39
C VAL A 184 7.14 11.15 6.58
N PRO A 185 6.31 11.03 5.54
CA PRO A 185 4.85 10.97 5.68
C PRO A 185 4.42 10.05 6.80
N TYR A 186 3.59 10.53 7.75
CA TYR A 186 3.08 9.67 8.81
C TYR A 186 2.33 8.46 8.26
N TYR A 187 1.70 8.57 7.09
CA TYR A 187 1.16 7.39 6.43
C TYR A 187 2.24 6.37 6.10
N CYS A 188 3.37 6.79 5.50
CA CYS A 188 4.41 5.87 5.04
C CYS A 188 5.11 5.11 6.18
N THR A 189 5.08 5.60 7.42
CA THR A 189 5.75 4.94 8.56
C THR A 189 5.11 3.61 8.96
N HIS A 190 3.87 3.32 8.52
CA HIS A 190 3.28 1.98 8.69
C HIS A 190 4.11 0.89 7.98
N CYS A 191 4.86 1.25 6.91
CA CYS A 191 5.77 0.33 6.22
C CYS A 191 6.96 -0.07 7.10
N ALA A 192 7.43 0.81 8.00
CA ALA A 192 8.49 0.47 8.96
C ALA A 192 8.01 -0.57 9.98
N MET A 193 6.73 -0.55 10.35
CA MET A 193 6.14 -1.56 11.25
C MET A 193 6.14 -2.97 10.63
N ASN A 194 6.09 -3.08 9.30
CA ASN A 194 6.22 -4.36 8.60
C ASN A 194 7.63 -4.96 8.71
N GLU A 195 8.62 -4.18 9.15
CA GLU A 195 9.96 -4.65 9.48
C GLU A 195 10.10 -4.90 10.99
N ILE A 196 9.70 -3.92 11.81
CA ILE A 196 9.84 -3.94 13.26
C ILE A 196 9.13 -5.15 13.88
N LEU A 197 7.85 -5.34 13.56
CA LEU A 197 7.04 -6.37 14.21
C LEU A 197 7.53 -7.79 13.87
N PRO A 198 7.83 -8.15 12.60
CA PRO A 198 8.38 -9.46 12.31
C PRO A 198 9.79 -9.69 12.87
N ILE A 199 10.63 -8.65 12.96
CA ILE A 199 11.93 -8.75 13.65
C ILE A 199 11.73 -9.14 15.12
N GLU A 200 10.84 -8.46 15.84
CA GLU A 200 10.57 -8.74 17.26
C GLU A 200 9.95 -10.12 17.51
N TRP A 201 9.07 -10.56 16.62
CA TRP A 201 8.37 -11.84 16.79
C TRP A 201 9.16 -13.03 16.26
N GLY A 202 10.09 -12.79 15.33
CA GLY A 202 10.69 -13.85 14.55
C GLY A 202 12.17 -13.76 14.24
N GLY A 203 12.84 -12.66 14.60
CA GLY A 203 14.26 -12.46 14.39
C GLY A 203 14.65 -11.83 13.05
N TYR A 204 13.73 -11.74 12.08
CA TYR A 204 14.01 -11.11 10.78
C TYR A 204 12.73 -10.53 10.13
N PRO A 205 12.86 -9.51 9.27
CA PRO A 205 11.72 -8.91 8.57
C PRO A 205 11.19 -9.84 7.47
N LEU A 206 9.89 -9.76 7.15
CA LEU A 206 9.31 -10.51 6.00
C LEU A 206 9.83 -9.97 4.66
N TRP A 207 9.86 -8.64 4.57
CA TRP A 207 10.51 -7.87 3.52
C TRP A 207 10.99 -6.57 4.16
N VAL A 208 11.88 -5.86 3.45
CA VAL A 208 12.32 -4.54 3.86
C VAL A 208 11.86 -3.48 2.86
N THR A 209 11.56 -2.28 3.36
CA THR A 209 11.11 -1.16 2.52
C THR A 209 12.30 -0.32 2.08
N ASP A 210 12.57 -0.27 0.79
CA ASP A 210 13.47 0.71 0.19
C ASP A 210 12.69 2.02 -0.06
N TYR A 211 12.58 2.83 1.00
CA TYR A 211 11.90 4.12 0.98
C TYR A 211 12.83 5.20 0.43
N ASP A 212 12.35 5.93 -0.58
CA ASP A 212 13.03 7.10 -1.13
C ASP A 212 12.39 8.40 -0.61
N ALA A 213 13.22 9.37 -0.21
CA ALA A 213 12.75 10.67 0.26
C ALA A 213 12.36 11.59 -0.90
N ASP A 214 12.76 11.31 -2.13
CA ASP A 214 12.25 11.96 -3.33
C ASP A 214 10.89 11.35 -3.70
N ALA A 215 9.84 12.17 -3.66
CA ALA A 215 8.49 11.73 -3.98
C ALA A 215 8.39 11.18 -5.39
N SER A 216 9.18 11.66 -6.36
CA SER A 216 9.15 11.22 -7.75
C SER A 216 9.75 9.84 -7.99
N LYS A 217 10.45 9.27 -7.00
CA LYS A 217 11.09 7.96 -7.08
C LYS A 217 10.16 6.86 -6.58
N PRO A 218 10.28 5.63 -7.11
CA PRO A 218 9.47 4.51 -6.67
C PRO A 218 9.83 4.07 -5.25
N CYS A 219 8.85 3.51 -4.54
CA CYS A 219 9.09 2.73 -3.33
C CYS A 219 9.31 1.27 -3.74
N ARG A 220 10.17 0.53 -3.00
CA ARG A 220 10.36 -0.90 -3.24
C ARG A 220 10.17 -1.72 -1.98
N TRP A 221 9.59 -2.90 -2.14
CA TRP A 221 9.61 -3.95 -1.13
C TRP A 221 10.57 -5.04 -1.57
N LEU A 222 11.59 -5.29 -0.76
CA LEU A 222 12.67 -6.22 -1.06
C LEU A 222 12.48 -7.51 -0.25
N PHE A 223 12.29 -8.60 -0.97
CA PHE A 223 12.10 -9.94 -0.42
C PHE A 223 13.39 -10.73 -0.59
N TYR A 224 14.23 -10.71 0.45
CA TYR A 224 15.46 -11.49 0.45
C TYR A 224 15.14 -12.98 0.56
N LYS A 225 15.80 -13.78 -0.29
CA LYS A 225 15.63 -15.24 -0.34
C LYS A 225 16.16 -15.93 0.93
N LYS A 226 17.06 -15.25 1.64
CA LYS A 226 17.71 -15.71 2.86
C LYS A 226 17.87 -14.53 3.85
N PRO A 227 17.58 -14.71 5.14
CA PRO A 227 17.69 -13.62 6.11
C PRO A 227 19.14 -13.14 6.32
N GLU A 228 20.13 -14.01 6.13
CA GLU A 228 21.56 -13.67 6.20
C GLU A 228 21.95 -12.61 5.16
N SER A 229 21.28 -12.61 4.01
CA SER A 229 21.56 -11.72 2.89
C SER A 229 20.98 -10.32 3.06
N ILE A 230 20.06 -10.10 4.01
CA ILE A 230 19.53 -8.76 4.28
C ILE A 230 20.71 -7.91 4.84
N PRO A 231 20.96 -6.69 4.34
CA PRO A 231 22.01 -5.79 4.83
C PRO A 231 21.76 -5.24 6.24
N GLU A 232 22.82 -5.10 7.05
CA GLU A 232 22.74 -4.68 8.46
C GLU A 232 21.98 -3.37 8.69
N GLU A 233 22.04 -2.43 7.73
CA GLU A 233 21.32 -1.16 7.79
C GLU A 233 19.80 -1.33 7.99
N TYR A 234 19.21 -2.42 7.49
CA TYR A 234 17.77 -2.67 7.62
C TYR A 234 17.34 -3.04 9.04
N TRP A 235 18.27 -3.47 9.90
CA TRP A 235 18.01 -3.67 11.33
C TRP A 235 18.29 -2.38 12.10
N THR A 236 19.46 -1.78 11.88
CA THR A 236 19.90 -0.64 12.69
C THR A 236 19.01 0.59 12.49
N ARG A 237 18.49 0.82 11.29
CA ARG A 237 17.56 1.93 10.99
C ARG A 237 16.23 1.86 11.75
N VAL A 238 15.84 0.65 12.18
CA VAL A 238 14.63 0.42 12.98
C VAL A 238 14.95 0.12 14.44
N GLY A 239 16.18 0.40 14.89
CA GLY A 239 16.61 0.20 16.27
C GLY A 239 16.87 -1.24 16.66
N ALA A 240 16.94 -2.17 15.69
CA ALA A 240 17.25 -3.57 15.93
C ALA A 240 18.75 -3.86 15.69
N THR A 241 19.20 -5.03 16.17
CA THR A 241 20.54 -5.57 15.90
C THR A 241 20.40 -6.80 15.01
N LYS A 242 21.22 -6.90 13.95
CA LYS A 242 21.24 -8.08 13.09
C LYS A 242 21.76 -9.28 13.89
N PRO A 243 21.04 -10.43 13.92
CA PRO A 243 21.53 -11.64 14.57
C PRO A 243 22.84 -12.15 13.95
N ALA A 244 23.71 -12.72 14.77
CA ALA A 244 24.93 -13.38 14.29
C ALA A 244 24.66 -14.69 13.52
N SER A 245 23.50 -15.30 13.79
CA SER A 245 22.98 -16.50 13.11
C SER A 245 21.45 -16.45 13.07
N PHE A 246 20.86 -17.13 12.09
CA PHE A 246 19.41 -17.28 11.95
C PHE A 246 19.05 -18.77 12.11
N ASP A 247 17.97 -19.02 12.86
CA ASP A 247 17.39 -20.35 13.08
C ASP A 247 16.32 -20.68 12.03
#